data_AF-A0A2D9TP63-F1
#
_entry.id   AF-A0A2D9TP63-F1
#
_cell.length_a   1.000
_cell.length_b   1.000
_cell.length_c   1.000
_cell.angle_alpha   90.00
_cell.angle_beta   90.00
_cell.angle_gamma   90.00
#
_symmetry.space_group_name_H-M   'P 1'
#
loop_
_entity.id
_entity.type
_entity.pdbx_description
1 polymer ?
#
loop_
_entity_poly.entity_id
_entity_poly.type
_entity_poly.pdbx_seq_one_letter_code
_entity_poly.pdbx_strand_id
1 'polypeptide(L)'
;MKINSKYVGLISGPLSFIVILLYFHPEGLNPRANAILASTIWIAIWWVTEAIPISVTALLPIILFPLTGGLGVSETTASFGHKYVFLYLGGFIIAIAIEKWNLHKRIALNIINIIGTNIVNIILGFMIATAFMSMWISNSATAVMMLPIAMAMVTQLKDNPNTKEDENQNFGKVLMLSIAYSATIGGLSTQIGTPPNLVLAGVVSETFGYEITFYQWFKFGFPISLVLLFVSWKYLTSFAFQLKQNTFPGGRIEISNQLKALGKISYEEKLVAGVFAFTAIAWISRPFLLKFIIPEIDDTIIGLIGAVLIFLLPTKNKERSLLTWKEALKLPWGILLLFGGGMALAVGFKDSGLALWIGSQMTLLDGISLLLLVLILISSVNFLTEITSNFATTAMLLPILYPMAIAIDVHPFILMISATVAASCAFMLPVATPPNAIVFASGYLRIPDMVRVGIWMNLISIIILTIFVYFLLPMLWNFDPLIFEIPK
;
A
#
# COMPACT_ATOMS: atom_id res chain seq x y z
N MET A 1 -30.43 -18.60 -6.85
CA MET A 1 -30.15 -17.18 -7.16
C MET A 1 -28.86 -16.82 -6.43
N LYS A 2 -27.71 -16.69 -7.11
CA LYS A 2 -26.45 -16.32 -6.45
C LYS A 2 -26.57 -14.85 -6.04
N ILE A 3 -26.72 -14.60 -4.75
CA ILE A 3 -26.75 -13.25 -4.19
C ILE A 3 -25.40 -12.60 -4.51
N ASN A 4 -25.40 -11.59 -5.37
CA ASN A 4 -24.21 -10.82 -5.71
C ASN A 4 -23.94 -9.82 -4.59
N SER A 5 -22.76 -9.86 -3.98
CA SER A 5 -22.35 -8.94 -2.91
C SER A 5 -22.55 -7.47 -3.32
N LYS A 6 -22.34 -7.14 -4.60
CA LYS A 6 -22.55 -5.79 -5.13
C LYS A 6 -24.00 -5.33 -5.04
N TYR A 7 -24.95 -6.19 -5.40
CA TYR A 7 -26.38 -5.85 -5.31
C TYR A 7 -26.83 -5.72 -3.86
N VAL A 8 -26.31 -6.58 -2.96
CA VAL A 8 -26.56 -6.45 -1.53
C VAL A 8 -26.04 -5.11 -1.02
N GLY A 9 -24.81 -4.73 -1.36
CA GLY A 9 -24.21 -3.46 -0.96
C GLY A 9 -24.97 -2.24 -1.48
N LEU A 10 -25.38 -2.25 -2.75
CA LEU A 10 -26.14 -1.16 -3.38
C LEU A 10 -27.42 -0.81 -2.62
N ILE A 11 -28.09 -1.82 -2.04
CA ILE A 11 -29.34 -1.63 -1.29
C ILE A 11 -29.06 -1.41 0.19
N SER A 12 -28.22 -2.25 0.80
CA SER A 12 -27.97 -2.22 2.24
C SER A 12 -27.24 -0.94 2.70
N GLY A 13 -26.39 -0.35 1.86
CA GLY A 13 -25.71 0.92 2.17
C GLY A 13 -26.69 2.07 2.46
N PRO A 14 -27.48 2.52 1.46
CA PRO A 14 -28.50 3.56 1.67
C PRO A 14 -29.53 3.19 2.74
N LEU A 15 -29.94 1.92 2.80
CA LEU A 15 -30.91 1.46 3.81
C LEU A 15 -30.34 1.62 5.24
N SER A 16 -29.11 1.17 5.47
CA SER A 16 -28.44 1.31 6.78
C SER A 16 -28.27 2.78 7.17
N PHE A 17 -27.94 3.65 6.22
CA PHE A 17 -27.87 5.09 6.43
C PHE A 17 -29.22 5.65 6.90
N ILE A 18 -30.32 5.34 6.21
CA ILE A 18 -31.66 5.79 6.59
C ILE A 18 -32.03 5.26 7.99
N VAL A 19 -31.75 3.99 8.25
CA VAL A 19 -32.08 3.35 9.53
C VAL A 19 -31.32 4.01 10.68
N ILE A 20 -30.01 4.22 10.53
CA ILE A 20 -29.18 4.84 11.58
C ILE A 20 -29.60 6.30 11.78
N LEU A 21 -29.69 7.07 10.71
CA LEU A 21 -29.99 8.50 10.80
C LEU A 21 -31.36 8.78 11.44
N LEU A 22 -32.36 7.96 11.14
CA LEU A 22 -33.73 8.18 11.64
C LEU A 22 -34.01 7.48 12.97
N TYR A 23 -33.44 6.30 13.23
CA TYR A 23 -33.85 5.45 14.36
C TYR A 23 -32.75 5.17 15.39
N PHE A 24 -31.47 5.49 15.11
CA PHE A 24 -30.38 5.23 16.05
C PHE A 24 -29.95 6.51 16.76
N HIS A 25 -30.52 6.77 17.95
CA HIS A 25 -30.21 7.94 18.77
C HIS A 25 -29.79 7.51 20.19
N PRO A 26 -28.63 6.86 20.35
CA PRO A 26 -28.14 6.45 21.67
C PRO A 26 -27.78 7.68 22.53
N GLU A 27 -27.79 7.50 23.84
CA GLU A 27 -27.38 8.54 24.77
C GLU A 27 -25.95 9.02 24.51
N GLY A 28 -25.74 10.33 24.60
CA GLY A 28 -24.43 10.97 24.38
C GLY A 28 -24.01 11.15 22.92
N LEU A 29 -24.73 10.59 21.94
CA LEU A 29 -24.42 10.79 20.52
C LEU A 29 -25.13 12.03 19.97
N ASN A 30 -24.38 13.08 19.69
CA ASN A 30 -24.95 14.31 19.14
C ASN A 30 -25.40 14.13 17.67
N PRO A 31 -26.29 15.01 17.15
CA PRO A 31 -26.82 14.87 15.78
C PRO A 31 -25.76 14.89 14.68
N ARG A 32 -24.68 15.69 14.83
CA ARG A 32 -23.59 15.73 13.85
C ARG A 32 -22.84 14.40 13.84
N ALA A 33 -22.52 13.86 15.02
CA ALA A 33 -21.86 12.56 15.16
C ALA A 33 -22.72 11.42 14.59
N ASN A 34 -24.04 11.45 14.81
CA ASN A 34 -24.96 10.48 14.23
C ASN A 34 -25.00 10.56 12.69
N ALA A 35 -25.03 11.78 12.13
CA ALA A 35 -24.95 12.00 10.69
C ALA A 35 -23.67 11.44 10.06
N ILE A 36 -22.51 11.65 10.70
CA ILE A 36 -21.23 11.07 10.26
C ILE A 36 -21.25 9.54 10.41
N LEU A 37 -21.78 8.99 11.50
CA LEU A 37 -21.89 7.55 11.72
C LEU A 37 -22.73 6.89 10.61
N ALA A 38 -23.95 7.40 10.36
CA ALA A 38 -24.83 6.90 9.31
C ALA A 38 -24.15 6.93 7.94
N SER A 39 -23.50 8.05 7.60
CA SER A 39 -22.78 8.23 6.34
C SER A 39 -21.62 7.25 6.22
N THR A 40 -20.87 7.05 7.30
CA THR A 40 -19.72 6.14 7.35
C THR A 40 -20.14 4.69 7.17
N ILE A 41 -21.26 4.26 7.78
CA ILE A 41 -21.75 2.88 7.61
C ILE A 41 -22.15 2.60 6.17
N TRP A 42 -22.75 3.56 5.45
CA TRP A 42 -23.00 3.40 4.02
C TRP A 42 -21.68 3.26 3.25
N ILE A 43 -20.74 4.20 3.44
CA ILE A 43 -19.43 4.17 2.78
C ILE A 43 -18.71 2.84 3.04
N ALA A 44 -18.73 2.39 4.29
CA ALA A 44 -18.16 1.13 4.75
C ALA A 44 -18.74 -0.07 4.01
N ILE A 45 -20.07 -0.19 3.96
CA ILE A 45 -20.74 -1.26 3.24
C ILE A 45 -20.33 -1.24 1.77
N TRP A 46 -20.34 -0.07 1.12
CA TRP A 46 -20.01 0.05 -0.30
C TRP A 46 -18.55 -0.25 -0.61
N TRP A 47 -17.61 0.13 0.26
CA TRP A 47 -16.20 -0.22 0.10
C TRP A 47 -15.94 -1.71 0.34
N VAL A 48 -16.57 -2.32 1.34
CA VAL A 48 -16.42 -3.76 1.64
C VAL A 48 -17.04 -4.62 0.55
N THR A 49 -18.24 -4.28 0.06
CA THR A 49 -18.91 -5.06 -0.98
C THR A 49 -18.47 -4.69 -2.40
N GLU A 50 -17.67 -3.63 -2.55
CA GLU A 50 -17.37 -2.97 -3.83
C GLU A 50 -18.62 -2.75 -4.70
N ALA A 51 -19.66 -2.18 -4.09
CA ALA A 51 -20.97 -1.97 -4.71
C ALA A 51 -20.86 -1.15 -6.01
N ILE A 52 -19.99 -0.14 -5.97
CA ILE A 52 -19.53 0.69 -7.09
C ILE A 52 -18.00 0.87 -6.98
N PRO A 53 -17.31 1.47 -7.98
CA PRO A 53 -15.87 1.68 -7.87
C PRO A 53 -15.51 2.45 -6.59
N ILE A 54 -14.51 1.96 -5.84
CA ILE A 54 -14.15 2.49 -4.51
C ILE A 54 -13.85 3.99 -4.52
N SER A 55 -13.30 4.51 -5.63
CA SER A 55 -13.02 5.94 -5.82
C SER A 55 -14.28 6.79 -5.97
N VAL A 56 -15.38 6.21 -6.46
CA VAL A 56 -16.69 6.89 -6.53
C VAL A 56 -17.34 6.88 -5.14
N THR A 57 -17.26 5.75 -4.42
CA THR A 57 -17.69 5.70 -3.01
C THR A 57 -16.95 6.73 -2.15
N ALA A 58 -15.66 6.98 -2.42
CA ALA A 58 -14.88 8.01 -1.73
C ALA A 58 -15.37 9.45 -1.97
N LEU A 59 -16.26 9.70 -2.95
CA LEU A 59 -16.90 11.01 -3.12
C LEU A 59 -18.14 11.18 -2.24
N LEU A 60 -18.66 10.11 -1.65
CA LEU A 60 -19.86 10.17 -0.79
C LEU A 60 -19.71 11.12 0.41
N PRO A 61 -18.56 11.25 1.11
CA PRO A 61 -18.41 12.25 2.16
C PRO A 61 -18.82 13.66 1.71
N ILE A 62 -18.40 14.10 0.52
CA ILE A 62 -18.72 15.44 -0.04
C ILE A 62 -20.23 15.64 -0.21
N ILE A 63 -20.97 14.55 -0.44
CA ILE A 63 -22.42 14.58 -0.65
C ILE A 63 -23.14 14.43 0.70
N LEU A 64 -22.83 13.38 1.45
CA LEU A 64 -23.59 12.97 2.62
C LEU A 64 -23.35 13.88 3.81
N PHE A 65 -22.11 14.28 4.08
CA PHE A 65 -21.81 15.05 5.29
C PHE A 65 -22.49 16.42 5.29
N PRO A 66 -22.46 17.22 4.20
CA PRO A 66 -23.13 18.51 4.21
C PRO A 66 -24.65 18.40 4.17
N LEU A 67 -25.19 17.42 3.43
CA LEU A 67 -26.65 17.23 3.33
C LEU A 67 -27.28 16.78 4.65
N THR A 68 -26.52 16.07 5.49
CA THR A 68 -26.97 15.61 6.81
C THR A 68 -26.63 16.58 7.93
N GLY A 69 -25.88 17.67 7.64
CA GLY A 69 -25.42 18.63 8.64
C GLY A 69 -24.29 18.12 9.54
N GLY A 70 -23.60 17.03 9.15
CA GLY A 70 -22.45 16.50 9.88
C GLY A 70 -21.21 17.39 9.78
N LEU A 71 -20.84 17.79 8.56
CA LEU A 71 -19.69 18.66 8.25
C LEU A 71 -20.02 19.58 7.07
N GLY A 72 -19.40 20.76 7.02
CA GLY A 72 -19.62 21.71 5.93
C GLY A 72 -19.00 21.26 4.60
N VAL A 73 -19.51 21.74 3.47
CA VAL A 73 -18.98 21.44 2.13
C VAL A 73 -17.50 21.84 2.03
N SER A 74 -17.15 23.06 2.46
CA SER A 74 -15.77 23.58 2.36
C SER A 74 -14.77 22.76 3.16
N GLU A 75 -15.17 22.30 4.33
CA GLU A 75 -14.34 21.51 5.24
C GLU A 75 -14.17 20.09 4.70
N THR A 76 -15.26 19.49 4.22
CA THR A 76 -15.24 18.14 3.63
C THR A 76 -14.43 18.08 2.33
N THR A 77 -14.50 19.10 1.47
CA THR A 77 -13.72 19.14 0.22
C THR A 77 -12.26 19.50 0.45
N ALA A 78 -11.93 20.23 1.53
CA ALA A 78 -10.54 20.53 1.89
C ALA A 78 -9.71 19.25 2.10
N SER A 79 -10.31 18.18 2.64
CA SER A 79 -9.65 16.87 2.79
C SER A 79 -9.14 16.27 1.46
N PHE A 80 -9.77 16.59 0.33
CA PHE A 80 -9.33 16.14 -1.00
C PHE A 80 -8.16 16.97 -1.55
N GLY A 81 -7.94 18.16 -1.00
CA GLY A 81 -6.79 19.03 -1.29
C GLY A 81 -5.65 18.90 -0.29
N HIS A 82 -5.65 17.87 0.57
CA HIS A 82 -4.63 17.70 1.60
C HIS A 82 -3.22 17.48 1.00
N LYS A 83 -2.17 17.97 1.68
CA LYS A 83 -0.78 17.95 1.16
C LYS A 83 -0.30 16.57 0.70
N TYR A 84 -0.68 15.51 1.42
CA TYR A 84 -0.32 14.14 1.07
C TYR A 84 -0.90 13.66 -0.28
N VAL A 85 -2.05 14.19 -0.71
CA VAL A 85 -2.58 13.92 -2.06
C VAL A 85 -1.61 14.43 -3.13
N PHE A 86 -1.03 15.61 -2.91
CA PHE A 86 -0.03 16.19 -3.80
C PHE A 86 1.34 15.52 -3.70
N LEU A 87 1.73 15.00 -2.52
CA LEU A 87 2.94 14.18 -2.39
C LEU A 87 2.86 12.95 -3.32
N TYR A 88 1.71 12.27 -3.33
CA TYR A 88 1.47 11.14 -4.22
C TYR A 88 1.40 11.52 -5.68
N LEU A 89 0.77 12.66 -6.01
CA LEU A 89 0.76 13.20 -7.36
C LEU A 89 2.19 13.35 -7.89
N GLY A 90 3.08 13.93 -7.09
CA GLY A 90 4.50 14.09 -7.41
C GLY A 90 5.20 12.74 -7.64
N GLY A 91 5.04 11.81 -6.69
CA GLY A 91 5.61 10.47 -6.77
C GLY A 91 5.13 9.67 -8.00
N PHE A 92 3.83 9.72 -8.31
CA PHE A 92 3.28 9.03 -9.48
C PHE A 92 3.73 9.64 -10.81
N ILE A 93 3.90 10.96 -10.90
CA ILE A 93 4.46 11.58 -12.12
C ILE A 93 5.87 11.05 -12.39
N ILE A 94 6.71 10.97 -11.34
CA ILE A 94 8.06 10.41 -11.44
C ILE A 94 7.99 8.92 -11.83
N ALA A 95 7.08 8.15 -11.22
CA ALA A 95 6.87 6.74 -11.56
C ALA A 95 6.45 6.53 -13.03
N ILE A 96 5.54 7.36 -13.56
CA ILE A 96 5.13 7.30 -14.97
C ILE A 96 6.30 7.64 -15.89
N ALA A 97 7.18 8.56 -15.50
CA ALA A 97 8.41 8.83 -16.28
C ALA A 97 9.36 7.62 -16.28
N ILE A 98 9.55 6.97 -15.14
CA ILE A 98 10.34 5.72 -15.02
C ILE A 98 9.74 4.61 -15.91
N GLU A 99 8.42 4.51 -15.98
CA GLU A 99 7.72 3.59 -16.88
C GLU A 99 7.95 3.96 -18.35
N LYS A 100 7.68 5.21 -18.71
CA LYS A 100 7.71 5.74 -20.08
C LYS A 100 9.04 5.47 -20.77
N TRP A 101 10.14 5.61 -20.03
CA TRP A 101 11.49 5.45 -20.55
C TRP A 101 12.09 4.05 -20.33
N ASN A 102 11.28 3.07 -19.93
CA ASN A 102 11.69 1.68 -19.65
C ASN A 102 12.83 1.54 -18.60
N LEU A 103 13.07 2.58 -17.80
CA LEU A 103 14.12 2.57 -16.77
C LEU A 103 13.86 1.46 -15.74
N HIS A 104 12.61 1.24 -15.36
CA HIS A 104 12.19 0.13 -14.51
C HIS A 104 12.66 -1.25 -15.02
N LYS A 105 12.50 -1.55 -16.32
CA LYS A 105 12.93 -2.83 -16.90
C LYS A 105 14.44 -3.00 -16.80
N ARG A 106 15.20 -1.93 -17.09
CA ARG A 106 16.66 -1.97 -17.00
C ARG A 106 17.11 -2.22 -15.56
N ILE A 107 16.51 -1.53 -14.59
CA ILE A 107 16.80 -1.73 -13.17
C ILE A 107 16.50 -3.18 -12.77
N ALA A 108 15.30 -3.68 -13.08
CA ALA A 108 14.88 -5.03 -12.72
C ALA A 108 15.82 -6.10 -13.33
N LEU A 109 16.08 -6.05 -14.63
CA LEU A 109 16.95 -7.02 -15.31
C LEU A 109 18.39 -6.96 -14.81
N ASN A 110 18.92 -5.78 -14.49
CA ASN A 110 20.25 -5.66 -13.90
C ASN A 110 20.33 -6.28 -12.50
N ILE A 111 19.32 -6.05 -11.65
CA ILE A 111 19.23 -6.68 -10.32
C ILE A 111 19.23 -8.21 -10.45
N ILE A 112 18.38 -8.75 -11.32
CA ILE A 112 18.28 -10.20 -11.54
C ILE A 112 19.61 -10.75 -12.09
N ASN A 113 20.26 -10.06 -13.03
CA ASN A 113 21.55 -10.48 -13.60
C ASN A 113 22.69 -10.51 -12.58
N ILE A 114 22.67 -9.62 -11.57
CA ILE A 114 23.70 -9.56 -10.52
C ILE A 114 23.56 -10.72 -9.51
N ILE A 115 22.34 -11.07 -9.12
CA ILE A 115 22.09 -12.05 -8.03
C ILE A 115 22.44 -13.49 -8.45
N GLY A 116 22.33 -13.81 -9.74
CA GLY A 116 22.92 -15.02 -10.32
C GLY A 116 21.94 -15.91 -11.09
N THR A 117 22.36 -17.15 -11.34
CA THR A 117 21.79 -18.01 -12.39
C THR A 117 21.18 -19.32 -11.90
N ASN A 118 21.23 -19.61 -10.60
CA ASN A 118 20.49 -20.72 -9.99
C ASN A 118 19.01 -20.32 -9.86
N ILE A 119 18.07 -21.27 -10.04
CA ILE A 119 16.62 -21.06 -9.92
C ILE A 119 16.25 -20.26 -8.66
N VAL A 120 16.80 -20.64 -7.50
CA VAL A 120 16.50 -19.99 -6.20
C VAL A 120 16.99 -18.54 -6.17
N ASN A 121 18.13 -18.25 -6.79
CA ASN A 121 18.71 -16.92 -6.88
C ASN A 121 17.98 -16.05 -7.91
N ILE A 122 17.48 -16.64 -9.00
CA ILE A 122 16.63 -15.95 -9.96
C ILE A 122 15.34 -15.51 -9.26
N ILE A 123 14.70 -16.42 -8.50
CA ILE A 123 13.51 -16.08 -7.69
C ILE A 123 13.84 -14.92 -6.75
N LEU A 124 14.96 -14.99 -6.00
CA LEU A 124 15.40 -13.88 -5.15
C LEU A 124 15.58 -12.58 -5.94
N GLY A 125 16.19 -12.63 -7.13
CA GLY A 125 16.38 -11.48 -8.00
C GLY A 125 15.07 -10.86 -8.45
N PHE A 126 14.09 -11.67 -8.82
CA PHE A 126 12.74 -11.20 -9.11
C PHE A 126 12.09 -10.58 -7.88
N MET A 127 12.23 -11.20 -6.70
CA MET A 127 11.65 -10.68 -5.46
C MET A 127 12.25 -9.33 -5.08
N ILE A 128 13.58 -9.20 -5.09
CA ILE A 128 14.29 -7.94 -4.79
C ILE A 128 13.94 -6.87 -5.81
N ALA A 129 13.98 -7.19 -7.11
CA ALA A 129 13.62 -6.24 -8.16
C ALA A 129 12.16 -5.77 -8.00
N THR A 130 11.23 -6.71 -7.81
CA THR A 130 9.80 -6.40 -7.64
C THR A 130 9.57 -5.55 -6.40
N ALA A 131 10.13 -5.95 -5.25
CA ALA A 131 9.99 -5.18 -4.01
C ALA A 131 10.55 -3.78 -4.17
N PHE A 132 11.77 -3.64 -4.72
CA PHE A 132 12.40 -2.35 -4.97
C PHE A 132 11.54 -1.45 -5.87
N MET A 133 11.00 -1.98 -6.97
CA MET A 133 10.13 -1.20 -7.86
C MET A 133 8.85 -0.75 -7.14
N SER A 134 8.27 -1.63 -6.33
CA SER A 134 7.05 -1.36 -5.57
C SER A 134 7.24 -0.38 -4.41
N MET A 135 8.48 -0.08 -4.01
CA MET A 135 8.76 1.01 -3.05
C MET A 135 8.47 2.40 -3.65
N TRP A 136 8.46 2.54 -4.97
CA TRP A 136 8.39 3.84 -5.65
C TRP A 136 7.22 3.95 -6.61
N ILE A 137 6.78 2.81 -7.12
CA ILE A 137 5.65 2.64 -8.03
C ILE A 137 4.53 1.93 -7.26
N SER A 138 3.30 1.95 -7.76
CA SER A 138 2.22 1.17 -7.16
C SER A 138 2.45 -0.35 -7.27
N ASN A 139 1.97 -1.10 -6.27
CA ASN A 139 2.02 -2.56 -6.24
C ASN A 139 1.45 -3.18 -7.53
N SER A 140 0.29 -2.70 -7.98
CA SER A 140 -0.40 -3.19 -9.18
C SER A 140 0.43 -2.98 -10.44
N ALA A 141 0.95 -1.77 -10.65
CA ALA A 141 1.75 -1.46 -11.83
C ALA A 141 3.06 -2.27 -11.84
N THR A 142 3.68 -2.43 -10.67
CA THR A 142 4.88 -3.27 -10.52
C THR A 142 4.62 -4.72 -10.92
N ALA A 143 3.52 -5.32 -10.44
CA ALA A 143 3.16 -6.69 -10.83
C ALA A 143 2.88 -6.83 -12.34
N VAL A 144 2.17 -5.87 -12.95
CA VAL A 144 1.94 -5.85 -14.41
C VAL A 144 3.26 -5.79 -15.17
N MET A 145 4.22 -4.97 -14.71
CA MET A 145 5.53 -4.82 -15.37
C MET A 145 6.40 -6.07 -15.26
N MET A 146 6.36 -6.75 -14.11
CA MET A 146 7.19 -7.92 -13.84
C MET A 146 6.63 -9.19 -14.49
N LEU A 147 5.32 -9.28 -14.68
CA LEU A 147 4.67 -10.47 -15.22
C LEU A 147 5.22 -10.90 -16.60
N PRO A 148 5.32 -10.03 -17.63
CA PRO A 148 5.89 -10.42 -18.92
C PRO A 148 7.34 -10.93 -18.83
N ILE A 149 8.17 -10.29 -17.99
CA ILE A 149 9.57 -10.69 -17.78
C ILE A 149 9.63 -12.09 -17.16
N ALA A 150 8.77 -12.33 -16.18
CA ALA A 150 8.66 -13.62 -15.51
C ALA A 150 8.13 -14.72 -16.45
N MET A 151 7.13 -14.41 -17.27
CA MET A 151 6.58 -15.33 -18.26
C MET A 151 7.64 -15.75 -19.29
N ALA A 152 8.48 -14.81 -19.75
CA ALA A 152 9.59 -15.13 -20.65
C ALA A 152 10.58 -16.12 -19.99
N MET A 153 10.87 -15.94 -18.69
CA MET A 153 11.72 -16.87 -17.95
C MET A 153 11.09 -18.26 -17.81
N VAL A 154 9.80 -18.35 -17.47
CA VAL A 154 9.13 -19.66 -17.36
C VAL A 154 9.11 -20.39 -18.71
N THR A 155 8.84 -19.68 -19.81
CA THR A 155 8.91 -20.27 -21.16
C THR A 155 10.32 -20.78 -21.49
N GLN A 156 11.37 -20.00 -21.18
CA GLN A 156 12.75 -20.43 -21.41
C GLN A 156 13.12 -21.71 -20.65
N LEU A 157 12.57 -21.91 -19.44
CA LEU A 157 12.79 -23.13 -18.67
C LEU A 157 12.03 -24.32 -19.26
N LYS A 158 10.82 -24.09 -19.77
CA LYS A 158 9.99 -25.09 -20.45
C LYS A 158 10.65 -25.63 -21.72
N ASP A 159 11.30 -24.76 -22.48
CA ASP A 159 11.92 -25.11 -23.77
C ASP A 159 13.20 -25.95 -23.63
N ASN A 160 13.70 -26.14 -22.41
CA ASN A 160 14.82 -27.02 -22.14
C ASN A 160 14.38 -28.50 -22.11
N PRO A 161 14.89 -29.37 -22.99
CA PRO A 161 14.47 -30.78 -23.10
C PRO A 161 14.68 -31.60 -21.82
N ASN A 162 15.56 -31.15 -20.92
CA ASN A 162 15.87 -31.84 -19.67
C ASN A 162 14.97 -31.42 -18.50
N THR A 163 14.09 -30.44 -18.68
CA THR A 163 13.18 -29.97 -17.62
C THR A 163 11.96 -30.88 -17.54
N LYS A 164 11.65 -31.41 -16.35
CA LYS A 164 10.41 -32.16 -16.12
C LYS A 164 9.20 -31.21 -16.13
N GLU A 165 8.08 -31.63 -16.70
CA GLU A 165 6.89 -30.77 -16.83
C GLU A 165 6.37 -30.24 -15.48
N ASP A 166 6.34 -31.10 -14.45
CA ASP A 166 5.97 -30.71 -13.08
C ASP A 166 6.90 -29.64 -12.47
N GLU A 167 8.17 -29.66 -12.86
CA GLU A 167 9.18 -28.73 -12.35
C GLU A 167 9.01 -27.34 -12.96
N ASN A 168 8.68 -27.28 -14.24
CA ASN A 168 8.33 -26.02 -14.90
C ASN A 168 7.05 -25.41 -14.31
N GLN A 169 6.02 -26.23 -14.03
CA GLN A 169 4.80 -25.76 -13.38
C GLN A 169 5.09 -25.23 -11.96
N ASN A 170 5.89 -25.95 -11.16
CA ASN A 170 6.26 -25.50 -9.83
C ASN A 170 7.08 -24.21 -9.86
N PHE A 171 8.05 -24.09 -10.77
CA PHE A 171 8.80 -22.85 -10.96
C PHE A 171 7.88 -21.68 -11.33
N GLY A 172 6.96 -21.87 -12.29
CA GLY A 172 5.98 -20.87 -12.66
C GLY A 172 5.14 -20.42 -11.47
N LYS A 173 4.59 -21.35 -10.68
CA LYS A 173 3.82 -21.03 -9.45
C LYS A 173 4.64 -20.22 -8.46
N VAL A 174 5.86 -20.65 -8.16
CA VAL A 174 6.75 -19.96 -7.21
C VAL A 174 7.07 -18.56 -7.69
N LEU A 175 7.43 -18.39 -8.97
CA LEU A 175 7.81 -17.11 -9.53
C LEU A 175 6.62 -16.13 -9.54
N MET A 176 5.43 -16.61 -9.90
CA MET A 176 4.20 -15.81 -9.85
C MET A 176 3.87 -15.33 -8.43
N LEU A 177 3.88 -16.25 -7.44
CA LEU A 177 3.66 -15.88 -6.04
C LEU A 177 4.75 -14.95 -5.51
N SER A 178 6.00 -15.18 -5.90
CA SER A 178 7.15 -14.34 -5.52
C SER A 178 6.95 -12.89 -5.98
N ILE A 179 6.44 -12.67 -7.20
CA ILE A 179 6.15 -11.32 -7.70
C ILE A 179 4.99 -10.69 -6.92
N ALA A 180 3.88 -11.40 -6.75
CA ALA A 180 2.73 -10.83 -6.05
C ALA A 180 3.05 -10.47 -4.60
N TYR A 181 3.73 -11.36 -3.88
CA TYR A 181 4.10 -11.11 -2.49
C TYR A 181 5.14 -10.00 -2.37
N SER A 182 6.14 -9.98 -3.27
CA SER A 182 7.18 -8.95 -3.23
C SER A 182 6.67 -7.57 -3.60
N ALA A 183 5.69 -7.45 -4.50
CA ALA A 183 5.04 -6.17 -4.79
C ALA A 183 4.35 -5.62 -3.54
N THR A 184 3.54 -6.45 -2.88
CA THR A 184 2.85 -6.09 -1.64
C THR A 184 3.83 -5.76 -0.50
N ILE A 185 4.85 -6.60 -0.28
CA ILE A 185 5.90 -6.39 0.75
C ILE A 185 6.73 -5.15 0.45
N GLY A 186 7.08 -4.89 -0.82
CA GLY A 186 7.83 -3.71 -1.23
C GLY A 186 7.09 -2.41 -0.94
N GLY A 187 5.78 -2.40 -1.19
CA GLY A 187 4.91 -1.24 -0.95
C GLY A 187 4.87 -0.77 0.51
N LEU A 188 5.14 -1.65 1.49
CA LEU A 188 5.24 -1.29 2.91
C LEU A 188 6.42 -0.35 3.22
N SER A 189 7.47 -0.36 2.40
CA SER A 189 8.77 0.22 2.75
C SER A 189 8.79 1.74 2.84
N THR A 190 8.02 2.41 1.99
CA THR A 190 7.99 3.88 1.85
C THR A 190 6.56 4.38 2.01
N GLN A 191 6.39 5.67 2.26
CA GLN A 191 5.06 6.27 2.32
C GLN A 191 4.30 6.23 1.00
N ILE A 192 5.02 6.13 -0.14
CA ILE A 192 4.45 6.22 -1.49
C ILE A 192 4.06 4.84 -2.04
N GLY A 193 4.68 3.77 -1.55
CA GLY A 193 4.52 2.43 -2.12
C GLY A 193 3.08 1.91 -2.10
N THR A 194 2.33 2.15 -1.02
CA THR A 194 0.97 1.60 -0.88
C THR A 194 -0.02 2.58 -0.24
N PRO A 195 -1.29 2.64 -0.72
CA PRO A 195 -2.30 3.58 -0.22
C PRO A 195 -2.50 3.61 1.31
N PRO A 196 -2.54 2.48 2.05
CA PRO A 196 -2.65 2.48 3.51
C PRO A 196 -1.68 3.40 4.24
N ASN A 197 -0.41 3.43 3.83
CA ASN A 197 0.63 4.23 4.49
C ASN A 197 0.32 5.72 4.43
N LEU A 198 -0.24 6.18 3.30
CA LEU A 198 -0.64 7.56 3.14
C LEU A 198 -1.91 7.90 3.89
N VAL A 199 -2.88 6.98 3.89
CA VAL A 199 -4.11 7.17 4.68
C VAL A 199 -3.73 7.36 6.13
N LEU A 200 -2.84 6.54 6.67
CA LEU A 200 -2.28 6.76 8.00
C LEU A 200 -1.66 8.14 8.16
N ALA A 201 -0.75 8.54 7.27
CA ALA A 201 -0.09 9.85 7.36
C ALA A 201 -1.11 11.00 7.36
N GLY A 202 -2.12 10.94 6.50
CA GLY A 202 -3.22 11.92 6.44
C GLY A 202 -4.07 11.93 7.69
N VAL A 203 -4.56 10.77 8.12
CA VAL A 203 -5.39 10.66 9.33
C VAL A 203 -4.62 11.15 10.57
N VAL A 204 -3.33 10.82 10.69
CA VAL A 204 -2.48 11.29 11.79
C VAL A 204 -2.28 12.81 11.75
N SER A 205 -2.08 13.38 10.56
CA SER A 205 -1.97 14.83 10.37
C SER A 205 -3.26 15.55 10.72
N GLU A 206 -4.40 15.08 10.24
CA GLU A 206 -5.71 15.68 10.52
C GLU A 206 -6.11 15.54 11.99
N THR A 207 -5.81 14.37 12.58
CA THR A 207 -6.23 14.08 13.96
C THR A 207 -5.35 14.81 14.97
N PHE A 208 -4.02 14.70 14.83
CA PHE A 208 -3.05 15.14 15.83
C PHE A 208 -2.26 16.40 15.44
N GLY A 209 -2.35 16.86 14.19
CA GLY A 209 -1.43 17.89 13.68
C GLY A 209 0.01 17.39 13.50
N TYR A 210 0.21 16.07 13.56
CA TYR A 210 1.53 15.44 13.50
C TYR A 210 1.88 15.01 12.07
N GLU A 211 3.08 15.34 11.62
CA GLU A 211 3.57 14.92 10.31
C GLU A 211 4.46 13.68 10.41
N ILE A 212 3.97 12.54 9.91
CA ILE A 212 4.83 11.40 9.63
C ILE A 212 5.66 11.74 8.41
N THR A 213 6.96 11.98 8.59
CA THR A 213 7.87 12.28 7.48
C THR A 213 8.22 11.03 6.66
N PHE A 214 8.62 11.21 5.40
CA PHE A 214 9.08 10.12 4.54
C PHE A 214 10.17 9.28 5.21
N TYR A 215 11.16 9.97 5.79
CA TYR A 215 12.28 9.34 6.44
C TYR A 215 11.87 8.56 7.70
N GLN A 216 10.97 9.11 8.51
CA GLN A 216 10.48 8.44 9.72
C GLN A 216 9.73 7.15 9.39
N TRP A 217 8.89 7.16 8.36
CA TRP A 217 8.25 5.94 7.89
C TRP A 217 9.28 4.97 7.30
N PHE A 218 10.21 5.45 6.47
CA PHE A 218 11.23 4.61 5.84
C PHE A 218 12.06 3.84 6.87
N LYS A 219 12.45 4.50 7.98
CA LYS A 219 13.13 3.84 9.11
C LYS A 219 12.37 2.66 9.70
N PHE A 220 11.05 2.66 9.63
CA PHE A 220 10.19 1.64 10.21
C PHE A 220 9.74 0.59 9.17
N GLY A 221 9.18 1.04 8.04
CA GLY A 221 8.63 0.19 7.00
C GLY A 221 9.69 -0.59 6.20
N PHE A 222 10.84 0.03 5.90
CA PHE A 222 11.89 -0.63 5.10
C PHE A 222 12.50 -1.85 5.81
N PRO A 223 12.85 -1.79 7.12
CA PRO A 223 13.28 -2.99 7.85
C PRO A 223 12.23 -4.11 7.88
N ILE A 224 10.95 -3.78 8.04
CA ILE A 224 9.85 -4.76 7.98
C ILE A 224 9.85 -5.45 6.61
N SER A 225 9.90 -4.66 5.54
CA SER A 225 9.90 -5.17 4.16
C SER A 225 11.09 -6.10 3.91
N LEU A 226 12.29 -5.72 4.36
CA LEU A 226 13.50 -6.53 4.22
C LEU A 226 13.35 -7.91 4.88
N VAL A 227 12.86 -7.94 6.12
CA VAL A 227 12.66 -9.18 6.88
C VAL A 227 11.57 -10.03 6.24
N LEU A 228 10.42 -9.45 5.91
CA LEU A 228 9.33 -10.16 5.24
C LEU A 228 9.75 -10.71 3.87
N LEU A 229 10.53 -9.96 3.10
CA LEU A 229 11.00 -10.40 1.79
C LEU A 229 11.95 -11.59 1.91
N PHE A 230 12.89 -11.54 2.86
CA PHE A 230 13.81 -12.64 3.11
C PHE A 230 13.08 -13.90 3.60
N VAL A 231 12.14 -13.75 4.54
CA VAL A 231 11.35 -14.86 5.07
C VAL A 231 10.44 -15.44 3.98
N SER A 232 9.79 -14.59 3.20
CA SER A 232 8.97 -14.99 2.04
C SER A 232 9.80 -15.77 1.03
N TRP A 233 11.00 -15.30 0.69
CA TRP A 233 11.90 -16.00 -0.21
C TRP A 233 12.26 -17.39 0.30
N LYS A 234 12.69 -17.51 1.56
CA LYS A 234 13.03 -18.80 2.17
C LYS A 234 11.82 -19.73 2.24
N TYR A 235 10.67 -19.21 2.67
CA TYR A 235 9.43 -19.99 2.73
C TYR A 235 9.02 -20.52 1.35
N LEU A 236 8.97 -19.66 0.34
CA LEU A 236 8.54 -20.03 -1.01
C LEU A 236 9.49 -21.05 -1.68
N THR A 237 10.79 -20.87 -1.51
CA THR A 237 11.81 -21.69 -2.20
C THR A 237 12.20 -22.97 -1.46
N SER A 238 12.01 -23.02 -0.14
CA SER A 238 12.48 -24.15 0.69
C SER A 238 11.35 -24.97 1.30
N PHE A 239 10.17 -24.39 1.56
CA PHE A 239 9.07 -25.06 2.29
C PHE A 239 7.80 -25.21 1.45
N ALA A 240 7.35 -24.14 0.78
CA ALA A 240 6.08 -24.15 0.06
C ALA A 240 6.14 -24.98 -1.23
N PHE A 241 7.29 -24.96 -1.92
CA PHE A 241 7.51 -25.69 -3.16
C PHE A 241 8.88 -26.38 -3.15
N GLN A 242 8.91 -27.63 -3.60
CA GLN A 242 10.16 -28.39 -3.77
C GLN A 242 10.69 -28.19 -5.18
N LEU A 243 11.72 -27.36 -5.32
CA LEU A 243 12.48 -27.19 -6.56
C LEU A 243 13.58 -28.26 -6.58
N LYS A 244 13.54 -29.21 -7.52
CA LYS A 244 14.47 -30.35 -7.58
C LYS A 244 15.73 -30.02 -8.38
N GLN A 245 15.63 -29.05 -9.27
CA GLN A 245 16.68 -28.58 -10.17
C GLN A 245 17.29 -27.30 -9.61
N ASN A 246 18.60 -27.34 -9.40
CA ASN A 246 19.37 -26.18 -8.93
C ASN A 246 19.88 -25.32 -10.09
N THR A 247 20.01 -25.85 -11.30
CA THR A 247 20.51 -25.08 -12.44
C THR A 247 19.35 -24.55 -13.24
N PHE A 248 19.47 -23.30 -13.72
CA PHE A 248 18.56 -22.74 -14.72
C PHE A 248 19.30 -22.66 -16.06
N PRO A 249 19.24 -23.70 -16.91
CA PRO A 249 19.97 -23.70 -18.17
C PRO A 249 19.38 -22.62 -19.09
N GLY A 250 20.21 -21.68 -19.54
CA GLY A 250 19.79 -20.60 -20.45
C GLY A 250 19.20 -19.34 -19.79
N GLY A 251 19.04 -19.28 -18.47
CA GLY A 251 18.40 -18.12 -17.81
C GLY A 251 19.22 -16.84 -17.89
N ARG A 252 20.54 -16.97 -17.74
CA ARG A 252 21.45 -15.84 -17.95
C ARG A 252 21.43 -15.36 -19.39
N ILE A 253 21.27 -16.29 -20.34
CA ILE A 253 21.19 -15.98 -21.77
C ILE A 253 19.92 -15.18 -22.02
N GLU A 254 18.79 -15.61 -21.48
CA GLU A 254 17.51 -14.91 -21.64
C GLU A 254 17.52 -13.51 -21.01
N ILE A 255 18.02 -13.38 -19.77
CA ILE A 255 18.19 -12.05 -19.14
C ILE A 255 19.13 -11.17 -19.97
N SER A 256 20.24 -11.73 -20.46
CA SER A 256 21.15 -11.00 -21.34
C SER A 256 20.49 -10.62 -22.67
N ASN A 257 19.61 -11.44 -23.23
CA ASN A 257 18.90 -11.15 -24.46
C ASN A 257 17.93 -9.99 -24.26
N GLN A 258 17.17 -9.99 -23.16
CA GLN A 258 16.29 -8.88 -22.80
C GLN A 258 17.06 -7.58 -22.54
N LEU A 259 18.21 -7.64 -21.84
CA LEU A 259 19.08 -6.48 -21.65
C LEU A 259 19.64 -5.94 -22.98
N LYS A 260 20.02 -6.83 -23.90
CA LYS A 260 20.47 -6.45 -25.25
C LYS A 260 19.33 -5.82 -26.06
N ALA A 261 18.12 -6.34 -25.95
CA ALA A 261 16.93 -5.79 -26.61
C ALA A 261 16.58 -4.38 -26.13
N LEU A 262 16.89 -4.03 -24.87
CA LEU A 262 16.77 -2.66 -24.36
C LEU A 262 17.85 -1.70 -24.89
N GLY A 263 18.91 -2.21 -25.52
CA GLY A 263 20.02 -1.42 -26.03
C GLY A 263 20.82 -0.70 -24.94
N LYS A 264 21.64 0.28 -25.36
CA LYS A 264 22.42 1.14 -24.45
C LYS A 264 21.48 2.06 -23.67
N ILE A 265 21.88 2.42 -22.45
CA ILE A 265 21.12 3.39 -21.63
C ILE A 265 20.96 4.71 -22.40
N SER A 266 19.70 5.11 -22.59
CA SER A 266 19.36 6.35 -23.29
C SER A 266 19.65 7.60 -22.44
N TYR A 267 19.65 8.76 -23.10
CA TYR A 267 19.84 10.04 -22.40
C TYR A 267 18.69 10.31 -21.43
N GLU A 268 17.48 9.99 -21.86
CA GLU A 268 16.24 10.20 -21.11
C GLU A 268 16.18 9.29 -19.88
N GLU A 269 16.60 8.02 -20.02
CA GLU A 269 16.74 7.12 -18.86
C GLU A 269 17.70 7.69 -17.81
N LYS A 270 18.82 8.30 -18.21
CA LYS A 270 19.76 8.92 -17.28
C LYS A 270 19.16 10.14 -16.58
N LEU A 271 18.46 11.00 -17.32
CA LEU A 271 17.81 12.17 -16.72
C LEU A 271 16.72 11.77 -15.73
N VAL A 272 15.86 10.81 -16.10
CA VAL A 272 14.81 10.30 -15.20
C VAL A 272 15.43 9.66 -13.96
N ALA A 273 16.48 8.85 -14.13
CA ALA A 273 17.21 8.28 -12.99
C ALA A 273 17.83 9.38 -12.10
N GLY A 274 18.35 10.45 -12.69
CA GLY A 274 18.87 11.61 -11.97
C GLY A 274 17.81 12.34 -11.16
N VAL A 275 16.64 12.64 -11.74
CA VAL A 275 15.52 13.28 -11.03
C VAL A 275 14.98 12.38 -9.92
N PHE A 276 14.84 11.08 -10.19
CA PHE A 276 14.43 10.11 -9.20
C PHE A 276 15.40 10.04 -8.01
N ALA A 277 16.71 9.88 -8.28
CA ALA A 277 17.73 9.84 -7.25
C ALA A 277 17.80 11.15 -6.46
N PHE A 278 17.71 12.30 -7.14
CA PHE A 278 17.64 13.61 -6.50
C PHE A 278 16.46 13.70 -5.52
N THR A 279 15.26 13.30 -5.95
CA THR A 279 14.04 13.36 -5.12
C THR A 279 14.16 12.42 -3.91
N ALA A 280 14.63 11.19 -4.10
CA ALA A 280 14.80 10.22 -3.01
C ALA A 280 15.85 10.68 -1.99
N ILE A 281 16.99 11.22 -2.45
CA ILE A 281 18.02 11.79 -1.57
C ILE A 281 17.46 13.00 -0.81
N ALA A 282 16.67 13.84 -1.47
CA ALA A 282 16.05 15.00 -0.83
C ALA A 282 15.08 14.58 0.30
N TRP A 283 14.20 13.59 0.08
CA TRP A 283 13.32 13.06 1.14
C TRP A 283 14.10 12.49 2.34
N ILE A 284 15.16 11.71 2.09
CA ILE A 284 15.97 11.11 3.16
C ILE A 284 16.76 12.18 3.93
N SER A 285 17.32 13.17 3.23
CA SER A 285 18.14 14.23 3.83
C SER A 285 17.32 15.38 4.42
N ARG A 286 16.01 15.45 4.16
CA ARG A 286 15.11 16.52 4.65
C ARG A 286 15.30 16.83 6.14
N PRO A 287 15.15 15.87 7.07
CA PRO A 287 15.23 16.18 8.50
C PRO A 287 16.65 16.54 8.98
N PHE A 288 17.70 16.20 8.22
CA PHE A 288 19.10 16.36 8.65
C PHE A 288 19.85 17.52 7.98
N LEU A 289 19.37 17.97 6.82
CA LEU A 289 20.07 18.94 5.99
C LEU A 289 19.10 20.00 5.48
N LEU A 290 18.08 19.59 4.72
CA LEU A 290 17.27 20.56 3.98
C LEU A 290 16.45 21.46 4.91
N LYS A 291 15.93 20.94 6.02
CA LYS A 291 15.18 21.74 6.99
C LYS A 291 16.03 22.83 7.67
N PHE A 292 17.35 22.64 7.76
CA PHE A 292 18.25 23.66 8.29
C PHE A 292 18.50 24.81 7.29
N ILE A 293 18.41 24.52 5.99
CA ILE A 293 18.64 25.49 4.91
C ILE A 293 17.33 26.19 4.52
N ILE A 294 16.25 25.43 4.42
CA ILE A 294 14.90 25.86 4.03
C ILE A 294 13.94 25.32 5.09
N PRO A 295 13.63 26.10 6.15
CA PRO A 295 12.79 25.63 7.26
C PRO A 295 11.41 25.11 6.83
N GLU A 296 10.81 25.72 5.81
CA GLU A 296 9.49 25.39 5.28
C GLU A 296 9.48 24.22 4.28
N ILE A 297 10.59 23.50 4.11
CA ILE A 297 10.63 22.39 3.16
C ILE A 297 9.82 21.18 3.66
N ASP A 298 8.85 20.77 2.83
CA ASP A 298 7.96 19.64 3.07
C ASP A 298 8.22 18.51 2.05
N ASP A 299 7.90 17.27 2.42
CA ASP A 299 8.05 16.12 1.52
C ASP A 299 7.20 16.29 0.24
N THR A 300 6.04 16.94 0.36
CA THR A 300 5.15 17.31 -0.75
C THR A 300 5.84 18.24 -1.72
N ILE A 301 6.54 19.27 -1.21
CA ILE A 301 7.28 20.24 -2.04
C ILE A 301 8.39 19.52 -2.81
N ILE A 302 9.13 18.63 -2.14
CA ILE A 302 10.19 17.83 -2.77
C ILE A 302 9.63 16.97 -3.91
N GLY A 303 8.52 16.27 -3.67
CA GLY A 303 7.85 15.46 -4.69
C GLY A 303 7.36 16.27 -5.89
N LEU A 304 6.77 17.44 -5.65
CA LEU A 304 6.30 18.33 -6.72
C LEU A 304 7.45 18.97 -7.50
N ILE A 305 8.56 19.31 -6.87
CA ILE A 305 9.78 19.76 -7.57
C ILE A 305 10.25 18.67 -8.54
N GLY A 306 10.34 17.41 -8.08
CA GLY A 306 10.71 16.29 -8.93
C GLY A 306 9.75 16.12 -10.11
N ALA A 307 8.45 16.21 -9.87
CA ALA A 307 7.43 16.15 -10.93
C ALA A 307 7.57 17.30 -11.95
N VAL A 308 7.74 18.54 -11.49
CA VAL A 308 7.94 19.71 -12.36
C VAL A 308 9.22 19.56 -13.18
N LEU A 309 10.32 19.07 -12.60
CA LEU A 309 11.56 18.81 -13.33
C LEU A 309 11.37 17.82 -14.48
N ILE A 310 10.54 16.77 -14.30
CA ILE A 310 10.21 15.83 -15.38
C ILE A 310 9.49 16.53 -16.55
N PHE A 311 8.66 17.54 -16.31
CA PHE A 311 8.03 18.32 -17.38
C PHE A 311 8.93 19.39 -17.99
N LEU A 312 9.95 19.86 -17.26
CA LEU A 312 10.88 20.88 -17.73
C LEU A 312 12.03 20.31 -18.55
N LEU A 313 12.56 19.14 -18.16
CA LEU A 313 13.74 18.57 -18.82
C LEU A 313 13.39 18.03 -20.22
N PRO A 314 14.11 18.45 -21.28
CA PRO A 314 13.84 18.01 -22.63
C PRO A 314 14.47 16.64 -22.94
N THR A 315 13.92 15.94 -23.93
CA THR A 315 14.56 14.78 -24.55
C THR A 315 15.82 15.18 -25.32
N LYS A 316 16.65 14.21 -25.72
CA LYS A 316 17.93 14.47 -26.40
C LYS A 316 17.78 15.34 -27.65
N ASN A 317 16.70 15.13 -28.40
CA ASN A 317 16.40 15.86 -29.64
C ASN A 317 15.71 17.20 -29.38
N LYS A 318 15.40 17.54 -28.12
CA LYS A 318 14.70 18.77 -27.69
C LYS A 318 13.30 18.98 -28.28
N GLU A 319 12.71 17.96 -28.90
CA GLU A 319 11.37 18.04 -29.50
C GLU A 319 10.24 18.04 -28.46
N ARG A 320 10.50 17.50 -27.27
CA ARG A 320 9.52 17.39 -26.18
C ARG A 320 10.21 17.27 -24.83
N SER A 321 9.45 17.44 -23.76
CA SER A 321 9.84 17.11 -22.39
C SER A 321 9.90 15.59 -22.15
N LEU A 322 10.56 15.18 -21.06
CA LEU A 322 10.60 13.77 -20.63
C LEU A 322 9.20 13.20 -20.45
N LEU A 323 8.24 14.01 -20.00
CA LEU A 323 6.82 13.64 -19.92
C LEU A 323 5.92 14.75 -20.44
N THR A 324 4.87 14.38 -21.16
CA THR A 324 3.83 15.30 -21.65
C THR A 324 2.56 15.18 -20.83
N TRP A 325 1.72 16.22 -20.82
CA TRP A 325 0.45 16.18 -20.06
C TRP A 325 -0.45 15.00 -20.48
N LYS A 326 -0.45 14.64 -21.78
CA LYS A 326 -1.18 13.48 -22.29
C LYS A 326 -0.75 12.17 -21.63
N GLU A 327 0.52 12.03 -21.27
CA GLU A 327 1.02 10.85 -20.54
C GLU A 327 0.70 10.93 -19.04
N ALA A 328 0.60 12.14 -18.49
CA ALA A 328 0.15 12.37 -17.12
C ALA A 328 -1.31 11.95 -16.90
N LEU A 329 -2.13 11.87 -17.95
CA LEU A 329 -3.49 11.33 -17.87
C LEU A 329 -3.53 9.86 -17.39
N LYS A 330 -2.41 9.14 -17.46
CA LYS A 330 -2.28 7.78 -16.91
C LYS A 330 -2.21 7.74 -15.38
N LEU A 331 -2.15 8.90 -14.72
CA LEU A 331 -2.20 8.98 -13.27
C LEU A 331 -3.42 8.22 -12.72
N PRO A 332 -3.26 7.45 -11.64
CA PRO A 332 -4.37 6.74 -11.02
C PRO A 332 -5.21 7.71 -10.17
N TRP A 333 -5.93 8.63 -10.82
CA TRP A 333 -6.75 9.67 -10.18
C TRP A 333 -7.73 9.11 -9.15
N GLY A 334 -8.24 7.90 -9.38
CA GLY A 334 -9.09 7.19 -8.42
C GLY A 334 -8.41 7.01 -7.06
N ILE A 335 -7.11 6.71 -7.01
CA ILE A 335 -6.34 6.57 -5.76
C ILE A 335 -6.23 7.92 -5.03
N LEU A 336 -6.05 9.02 -5.78
CA LEU A 336 -6.01 10.36 -5.19
C LEU A 336 -7.35 10.74 -4.54
N LEU A 337 -8.48 10.41 -5.19
CA LEU A 337 -9.82 10.61 -4.63
C LEU A 337 -10.08 9.75 -3.40
N LEU A 338 -9.59 8.51 -3.39
CA LEU A 338 -9.68 7.63 -2.23
C LEU A 338 -9.04 8.31 -1.00
N PHE A 339 -7.84 8.86 -1.13
CA PHE A 339 -7.15 9.54 -0.03
C PHE A 339 -7.98 10.69 0.55
N GLY A 340 -8.57 11.52 -0.31
CA GLY A 340 -9.46 12.60 0.13
C GLY A 340 -10.68 12.08 0.90
N GLY A 341 -11.31 11.01 0.43
CA GLY A 341 -12.44 10.38 1.12
C GLY A 341 -12.07 9.80 2.48
N GLY A 342 -10.90 9.17 2.60
CA GLY A 342 -10.39 8.65 3.88
C GLY A 342 -10.05 9.75 4.89
N MET A 343 -9.46 10.86 4.44
CA MET A 343 -9.18 12.03 5.28
C MET A 343 -10.48 12.74 5.69
N ALA A 344 -11.45 12.83 4.78
CA ALA A 344 -12.78 13.37 5.09
C ALA A 344 -13.45 12.56 6.20
N LEU A 345 -13.38 11.21 6.17
CA LEU A 345 -13.87 10.38 7.28
C LEU A 345 -13.17 10.72 8.60
N ALA A 346 -11.84 10.91 8.61
CA ALA A 346 -11.12 11.24 9.84
C ALA A 346 -11.52 12.60 10.43
N VAL A 347 -11.61 13.63 9.59
CA VAL A 347 -12.13 14.96 9.97
C VAL A 347 -13.58 14.82 10.50
N GLY A 348 -14.41 14.04 9.79
CA GLY A 348 -15.75 13.62 10.19
C GLY A 348 -15.81 13.09 11.61
N PHE A 349 -14.98 12.11 11.93
CA PHE A 349 -14.99 11.47 13.24
C PHE A 349 -14.55 12.44 14.33
N LYS A 350 -13.51 13.24 14.07
CA LYS A 350 -12.95 14.18 15.03
C LYS A 350 -13.90 15.33 15.32
N ASP A 351 -14.32 16.07 14.30
CA ASP A 351 -15.00 17.37 14.47
C ASP A 351 -16.49 17.22 14.79
N SER A 352 -17.11 16.10 14.41
CA SER A 352 -18.47 15.79 14.83
C SER A 352 -18.56 15.31 16.28
N GLY A 353 -17.44 14.91 16.90
CA GLY A 353 -17.40 14.28 18.22
C GLY A 353 -17.73 12.78 18.22
N LEU A 354 -17.91 12.16 17.05
CA LEU A 354 -18.15 10.71 16.92
C LEU A 354 -16.99 9.89 17.50
N ALA A 355 -15.75 10.34 17.27
CA ALA A 355 -14.54 9.75 17.83
C ALA A 355 -14.65 9.60 19.36
N LEU A 356 -14.93 10.70 20.06
CA LEU A 356 -15.06 10.72 21.53
C LEU A 356 -16.20 9.82 22.01
N TRP A 357 -17.34 9.83 21.31
CA TRP A 357 -18.46 8.96 21.66
C TRP A 357 -18.08 7.48 21.54
N ILE A 358 -17.45 7.04 20.44
CA ILE A 358 -16.99 5.66 20.28
C ILE A 358 -16.02 5.28 21.39
N GLY A 359 -15.06 6.15 21.71
CA GLY A 359 -14.10 5.91 22.80
C GLY A 359 -14.78 5.67 24.16
N SER A 360 -15.84 6.43 24.48
CA SER A 360 -16.60 6.23 25.72
C SER A 360 -17.28 4.86 25.85
N GLN A 361 -17.53 4.17 24.72
CA GLN A 361 -18.15 2.85 24.69
C GLN A 361 -17.11 1.70 24.80
N MET A 362 -15.80 2.01 24.77
CA MET A 362 -14.72 1.01 24.74
C MET A 362 -14.15 0.64 26.11
N THR A 363 -14.86 0.98 27.20
CA THR A 363 -14.48 0.67 28.59
C THR A 363 -14.36 -0.82 28.90
N LEU A 364 -14.89 -1.70 28.03
CA LEU A 364 -14.82 -3.17 28.16
C LEU A 364 -13.43 -3.76 27.83
N LEU A 365 -12.51 -2.98 27.27
CA LEU A 365 -11.18 -3.46 26.88
C LEU A 365 -10.10 -3.22 27.95
N ASP A 366 -10.48 -2.59 29.08
CA ASP A 366 -9.58 -2.35 30.20
C ASP A 366 -9.10 -3.68 30.80
N GLY A 367 -7.79 -3.79 31.04
CA GLY A 367 -7.13 -5.01 31.55
C GLY A 367 -6.60 -6.00 30.51
N ILE A 368 -6.80 -5.79 29.21
CA ILE A 368 -6.14 -6.60 28.16
C ILE A 368 -4.68 -6.12 27.99
N SER A 369 -3.72 -7.05 27.99
CA SER A 369 -2.31 -6.72 27.70
C SER A 369 -2.16 -6.08 26.32
N LEU A 370 -1.44 -4.96 26.22
CA LEU A 370 -1.18 -4.26 24.96
C LEU A 370 -0.60 -5.18 23.87
N LEU A 371 0.28 -6.11 24.25
CA LEU A 371 0.84 -7.07 23.29
C LEU A 371 -0.24 -7.97 22.69
N LEU A 372 -1.17 -8.45 23.52
CA LEU A 372 -2.29 -9.29 23.07
C LEU A 372 -3.25 -8.48 22.20
N LEU A 373 -3.51 -7.21 22.54
CA LEU A 373 -4.33 -6.32 21.75
C LEU A 373 -3.71 -6.06 20.36
N VAL A 374 -2.41 -5.77 20.30
CA VAL A 374 -1.67 -5.61 19.02
C VAL A 374 -1.75 -6.88 18.19
N LEU A 375 -1.53 -8.05 18.80
CA LEU A 375 -1.61 -9.33 18.11
C LEU A 375 -3.02 -9.60 17.54
N ILE A 376 -4.06 -9.37 18.33
CA ILE A 376 -5.46 -9.55 17.90
C ILE A 376 -5.80 -8.57 16.79
N LEU A 377 -5.40 -7.30 16.92
CA LEU A 377 -5.67 -6.26 15.93
C LEU A 377 -4.98 -6.59 14.60
N ILE A 378 -3.67 -6.88 14.63
CA ILE A 378 -2.91 -7.26 13.43
C ILE A 378 -3.52 -8.51 12.79
N SER A 379 -3.84 -9.54 13.56
CA SER A 379 -4.47 -10.75 13.05
C SER A 379 -5.82 -10.46 12.38
N SER A 380 -6.67 -9.68 13.04
CA SER A 380 -8.01 -9.35 12.54
C SER A 380 -7.93 -8.57 11.24
N VAL A 381 -7.08 -7.55 11.17
CA VAL A 381 -6.91 -6.75 9.96
C VAL A 381 -6.28 -7.56 8.83
N ASN A 382 -5.27 -8.38 9.14
CA ASN A 382 -4.61 -9.25 8.17
C ASN A 382 -5.58 -10.19 7.47
N PHE A 383 -6.45 -10.87 8.22
CA PHE A 383 -7.47 -11.75 7.63
C PHE A 383 -8.62 -10.98 6.96
N LEU A 384 -9.01 -9.83 7.52
CA LEU A 384 -10.06 -8.99 6.91
C LEU A 384 -9.64 -8.51 5.52
N THR A 385 -8.38 -8.09 5.36
CA THR A 385 -7.86 -7.57 4.09
C THR A 385 -7.71 -8.63 2.98
N GLU A 386 -7.96 -9.91 3.28
CA GLU A 386 -8.07 -10.95 2.23
C GLU A 386 -9.38 -10.86 1.43
N ILE A 387 -10.41 -10.27 2.04
CA ILE A 387 -11.75 -10.15 1.46
C ILE A 387 -12.16 -8.70 1.21
N THR A 388 -11.37 -7.72 1.68
CA THR A 388 -11.61 -6.29 1.50
C THR A 388 -10.40 -5.57 0.91
N SER A 389 -10.60 -4.40 0.32
CA SER A 389 -9.50 -3.56 -0.19
C SER A 389 -8.63 -3.03 0.96
N ASN A 390 -7.30 -3.13 0.83
CA ASN A 390 -6.32 -2.60 1.80
C ASN A 390 -6.61 -1.13 2.18
N PHE A 391 -6.96 -0.31 1.19
CA PHE A 391 -7.31 1.10 1.40
C PHE A 391 -8.57 1.22 2.27
N ALA A 392 -9.64 0.51 1.90
CA ALA A 392 -10.92 0.58 2.60
C ALA A 392 -10.78 0.15 4.06
N THR A 393 -10.10 -0.98 4.29
CA THR A 393 -9.82 -1.49 5.63
C THR A 393 -9.11 -0.45 6.49
N THR A 394 -8.08 0.20 5.95
CA THR A 394 -7.31 1.21 6.68
C THR A 394 -8.14 2.47 6.94
N ALA A 395 -8.78 3.03 5.92
CA ALA A 395 -9.54 4.27 6.02
C ALA A 395 -10.72 4.17 7.01
N MET A 396 -11.31 2.99 7.13
CA MET A 396 -12.41 2.76 8.08
C MET A 396 -11.94 2.53 9.51
N LEU A 397 -10.82 1.81 9.70
CA LEU A 397 -10.38 1.42 11.04
C LEU A 397 -9.62 2.53 11.76
N LEU A 398 -8.79 3.32 11.06
CA LEU A 398 -7.96 4.33 11.72
C LEU A 398 -8.75 5.36 12.56
N PRO A 399 -9.89 5.90 12.09
CA PRO A 399 -10.70 6.81 12.90
C PRO A 399 -11.30 6.18 14.17
N ILE A 400 -11.40 4.84 14.22
CA ILE A 400 -11.91 4.08 15.37
C ILE A 400 -10.79 3.72 16.35
N LEU A 401 -9.59 3.48 15.85
CA LEU A 401 -8.44 3.08 16.67
C LEU A 401 -7.87 4.23 17.49
N TYR A 402 -8.01 5.47 17.04
CA TYR A 402 -7.62 6.64 17.84
C TYR A 402 -8.46 6.76 19.13
N PRO A 403 -9.81 6.79 19.09
CA PRO A 403 -10.63 6.77 20.29
C PRO A 403 -10.39 5.58 21.20
N MET A 404 -10.13 4.42 20.61
CA MET A 404 -9.77 3.22 21.37
C MET A 404 -8.48 3.45 22.17
N ALA A 405 -7.47 4.07 21.57
CA ALA A 405 -6.20 4.37 22.23
C ALA A 405 -6.39 5.31 23.43
N ILE A 406 -7.29 6.30 23.32
CA ILE A 406 -7.67 7.16 24.46
C ILE A 406 -8.31 6.33 25.57
N ALA A 407 -9.26 5.46 25.22
CA ALA A 407 -10.06 4.72 26.19
C ALA A 407 -9.24 3.73 27.04
N ILE A 408 -8.19 3.15 26.45
CA ILE A 408 -7.31 2.18 27.13
C ILE A 408 -5.96 2.77 27.55
N ASP A 409 -5.80 4.10 27.45
CA ASP A 409 -4.61 4.86 27.84
C ASP A 409 -3.29 4.38 27.21
N VAL A 410 -3.28 4.17 25.89
CA VAL A 410 -2.06 3.77 25.15
C VAL A 410 -1.74 4.75 24.03
N HIS A 411 -0.48 4.78 23.60
CA HIS A 411 -0.08 5.67 22.53
C HIS A 411 -0.78 5.31 21.20
N PRO A 412 -1.46 6.25 20.51
CA PRO A 412 -2.32 5.95 19.36
C PRO A 412 -1.58 5.32 18.18
N PHE A 413 -0.29 5.65 18.01
CA PHE A 413 0.53 5.05 16.96
C PHE A 413 0.62 3.54 17.03
N ILE A 414 0.58 2.93 18.22
CA ILE A 414 0.65 1.46 18.32
C ILE A 414 -0.52 0.81 17.61
N LEU A 415 -1.74 1.29 17.83
CA LEU A 415 -2.93 0.71 17.21
C LEU A 415 -3.07 1.10 15.74
N MET A 416 -2.88 2.38 15.43
CA MET A 416 -3.02 2.90 14.07
C MET A 416 -2.01 2.30 13.11
N ILE A 417 -0.73 2.18 13.53
CA ILE A 417 0.31 1.59 12.68
C ILE A 417 0.10 0.08 12.57
N SER A 418 -0.31 -0.61 13.64
CA SER A 418 -0.68 -2.04 13.59
C SER A 418 -1.67 -2.34 12.47
N ALA A 419 -2.79 -1.61 12.44
CA ALA A 419 -3.80 -1.79 11.40
C ALA A 419 -3.28 -1.44 10.01
N THR A 420 -2.48 -0.37 9.89
CA THR A 420 -1.95 0.08 8.59
C THR A 420 -1.02 -0.94 7.95
N VAL A 421 -0.06 -1.47 8.73
CA VAL A 421 0.89 -2.46 8.20
C VAL A 421 0.21 -3.81 7.96
N ALA A 422 -0.73 -4.20 8.83
CA ALA A 422 -1.49 -5.44 8.66
C ALA A 422 -2.40 -5.42 7.42
N ALA A 423 -3.04 -4.28 7.12
CA ALA A 423 -3.89 -4.11 5.93
C ALA A 423 -3.10 -4.22 4.63
N SER A 424 -1.77 -4.11 4.67
CA SER A 424 -0.91 -4.30 3.50
C SER A 424 -0.36 -5.73 3.39
N CYS A 425 -0.76 -6.67 4.23
CA CYS A 425 -0.24 -8.05 4.23
C CYS A 425 -1.32 -9.08 3.86
N ALA A 426 -1.78 -9.04 2.60
CA ALA A 426 -2.74 -10.02 2.08
C ALA A 426 -2.10 -10.95 1.03
N PHE A 427 -2.01 -12.23 1.35
CA PHE A 427 -1.24 -13.23 0.61
C PHE A 427 -2.06 -14.44 0.13
N MET A 428 -3.32 -14.62 0.56
CA MET A 428 -4.10 -15.85 0.31
C MET A 428 -4.95 -15.80 -0.95
N LEU A 429 -5.74 -14.75 -1.15
CA LEU A 429 -6.77 -14.72 -2.19
C LEU A 429 -6.37 -13.88 -3.41
N PRO A 430 -6.78 -14.26 -4.64
CA PRO A 430 -6.56 -13.46 -5.83
C PRO A 430 -7.21 -12.07 -5.75
N VAL A 431 -8.40 -12.00 -5.15
CA VAL A 431 -9.20 -10.77 -5.07
C VAL A 431 -8.66 -9.79 -4.02
N ALA A 432 -7.86 -10.27 -3.07
CA ALA A 432 -7.36 -9.46 -1.95
C ALA A 432 -6.54 -8.25 -2.42
N THR A 433 -5.67 -8.47 -3.40
CA THR A 433 -4.82 -7.39 -3.94
C THR A 433 -4.68 -7.50 -5.45
N PRO A 434 -4.54 -6.37 -6.17
CA PRO A 434 -4.31 -6.41 -7.60
C PRO A 434 -3.07 -7.22 -8.02
N PRO A 435 -1.90 -7.18 -7.33
CA PRO A 435 -0.79 -8.08 -7.61
C PRO A 435 -1.19 -9.57 -7.62
N ASN A 436 -1.95 -10.02 -6.63
CA ASN A 436 -2.44 -11.40 -6.55
C ASN A 436 -3.33 -11.73 -7.76
N ALA A 437 -4.26 -10.85 -8.13
CA ALA A 437 -5.13 -11.02 -9.29
C ALA A 437 -4.35 -11.07 -10.62
N ILE A 438 -3.34 -10.20 -10.78
CA ILE A 438 -2.50 -10.12 -12.00
C ILE A 438 -1.74 -11.41 -12.21
N VAL A 439 -1.09 -11.95 -11.17
CA VAL A 439 -0.33 -13.19 -11.31
C VAL A 439 -1.25 -14.41 -11.40
N PHE A 440 -2.45 -14.35 -10.80
CA PHE A 440 -3.46 -15.39 -10.97
C PHE A 440 -3.94 -15.47 -12.44
N ALA A 441 -4.10 -14.32 -13.10
CA ALA A 441 -4.46 -14.24 -14.52
C ALA A 441 -3.40 -14.83 -15.48
N SER A 442 -2.19 -15.15 -14.99
CA SER A 442 -1.16 -15.84 -15.79
C SER A 442 -1.54 -17.29 -16.17
N GLY A 443 -2.48 -17.90 -15.45
CA GLY A 443 -2.90 -19.30 -15.64
C GLY A 443 -2.05 -20.35 -14.90
N TYR A 444 -0.96 -19.96 -14.23
CA TYR A 444 -0.13 -20.91 -13.45
C TYR A 444 -0.70 -21.25 -12.07
N LEU A 445 -1.53 -20.37 -11.50
CA LEU A 445 -2.02 -20.47 -10.13
C LEU A 445 -3.48 -20.89 -10.09
N ARG A 446 -3.82 -21.75 -9.13
CA ARG A 446 -5.20 -22.05 -8.74
C ARG A 446 -5.46 -21.46 -7.35
N ILE A 447 -6.73 -21.16 -7.04
CA ILE A 447 -7.12 -20.63 -5.72
C ILE A 447 -6.59 -21.51 -4.57
N PRO A 448 -6.69 -22.85 -4.59
CA PRO A 448 -6.14 -23.69 -3.53
C PRO A 448 -4.61 -23.59 -3.40
N ASP A 449 -3.89 -23.33 -4.50
CA ASP A 449 -2.44 -23.15 -4.45
C ASP A 449 -2.10 -21.86 -3.68
N MET A 450 -2.83 -20.77 -3.94
CA MET A 450 -2.63 -19.48 -3.27
C MET A 450 -3.06 -19.51 -1.80
N VAL A 451 -4.23 -20.08 -1.49
CA VAL A 451 -4.73 -20.16 -0.11
C VAL A 451 -3.79 -20.98 0.78
N ARG A 452 -3.36 -22.15 0.31
CA ARG A 452 -2.46 -23.04 1.06
C ARG A 452 -1.11 -22.40 1.33
N VAL A 453 -0.56 -21.64 0.38
CA VAL A 453 0.75 -21.00 0.52
C VAL A 453 0.61 -19.70 1.33
N GLY A 454 -0.41 -18.91 1.06
CA GLY A 454 -0.65 -17.59 1.65
C GLY A 454 -1.00 -17.65 3.13
N ILE A 455 -1.73 -18.66 3.61
CA ILE A 455 -2.14 -18.73 5.01
C ILE A 455 -0.94 -18.72 5.97
N TRP A 456 0.14 -19.42 5.59
CA TRP A 456 1.38 -19.42 6.36
C TRP A 456 2.09 -18.07 6.28
N MET A 457 2.09 -17.41 5.12
CA MET A 457 2.64 -16.06 5.01
C MET A 457 1.86 -15.05 5.84
N ASN A 458 0.53 -15.18 5.93
CA ASN A 458 -0.30 -14.36 6.82
C ASN A 458 0.12 -14.58 8.28
N LEU A 459 0.16 -15.82 8.76
CA LEU A 459 0.59 -16.15 10.12
C LEU A 459 2.01 -15.65 10.44
N ILE A 460 2.96 -15.84 9.53
CA ILE A 460 4.32 -15.34 9.67
C ILE A 460 4.35 -13.82 9.73
N SER A 461 3.60 -13.15 8.85
CA SER A 461 3.53 -11.69 8.83
C SER A 461 2.90 -11.14 10.10
N ILE A 462 1.87 -11.78 10.65
CA ILE A 462 1.25 -11.38 11.93
C ILE A 462 2.28 -11.35 13.04
N ILE A 463 3.10 -12.41 13.16
CA ILE A 463 4.14 -12.49 14.20
C ILE A 463 5.21 -11.41 14.00
N ILE A 464 5.71 -11.26 12.77
CA ILE A 464 6.76 -10.27 12.45
C ILE A 464 6.23 -8.86 12.72
N LEU A 465 5.05 -8.52 12.21
CA LEU A 465 4.44 -7.20 12.42
C LEU A 465 4.18 -6.93 13.89
N THR A 466 3.72 -7.92 14.67
CA THR A 466 3.52 -7.78 16.12
C THR A 466 4.83 -7.44 16.82
N ILE A 467 5.91 -8.14 16.51
CA ILE A 467 7.25 -7.88 17.09
C ILE A 467 7.73 -6.48 16.71
N PHE A 468 7.63 -6.11 15.43
CA PHE A 468 8.10 -4.82 14.95
C PHE A 468 7.30 -3.65 15.52
N VAL A 469 5.97 -3.77 15.55
CA VAL A 469 5.11 -2.71 16.09
C VAL A 469 5.25 -2.61 17.61
N TYR A 470 5.32 -3.71 18.34
CA TYR A 470 5.39 -3.64 19.81
C TYR A 470 6.77 -3.21 20.31
N PHE A 471 7.86 -3.73 19.74
CA PHE A 471 9.22 -3.48 20.24
C PHE A 471 9.98 -2.40 19.46
N LEU A 472 9.92 -2.42 18.13
CA LEU A 472 10.79 -1.57 17.32
C LEU A 472 10.20 -0.18 17.06
N LEU A 473 8.88 -0.08 16.86
CA LEU A 473 8.22 1.19 16.59
C LEU A 473 8.43 2.21 17.73
N PRO A 474 8.18 1.90 19.02
CA PRO A 474 8.38 2.88 20.10
C PRO A 474 9.83 3.29 20.25
N MET A 475 10.76 2.35 20.03
CA MET A 475 12.20 2.62 20.04
C MET A 475 12.63 3.56 18.91
N LEU A 476 12.12 3.35 17.69
CA LEU A 476 12.51 4.16 16.52
C LEU A 476 11.89 5.55 16.54
N TRP A 477 10.67 5.69 17.08
CA TRP A 477 9.91 6.93 17.08
C TRP A 477 9.93 7.65 18.44
N ASN A 478 10.61 7.07 19.43
CA ASN A 478 10.87 7.62 20.75
C ASN A 478 9.60 8.05 21.50
N PHE A 479 8.68 7.11 21.71
CA PHE A 479 7.48 7.28 22.53
C PHE A 479 7.28 6.08 23.46
N ASP A 480 6.52 6.27 24.54
CA ASP A 480 6.11 5.17 25.42
C ASP A 480 4.80 4.55 24.89
N PRO A 481 4.77 3.24 24.55
CA PRO A 481 3.57 2.61 24.01
C PRO A 481 2.45 2.46 25.05
N LEU A 482 2.75 2.52 26.35
CA LEU A 482 1.82 2.26 27.46
C LEU A 482 1.16 3.52 28.02
N ILE A 483 1.45 4.69 27.46
CA ILE A 483 0.91 5.97 27.93
C ILE A 483 0.25 6.67 26.75
N PHE A 484 -0.97 7.15 26.92
CA PHE A 484 -1.56 8.03 25.92
C PHE A 484 -0.86 9.39 25.95
N GLU A 485 -0.18 9.70 24.85
CA GLU A 485 0.34 11.04 24.59
C GLU A 485 -0.09 11.49 23.20
N ILE A 486 -0.48 12.76 23.08
CA ILE A 486 -0.72 13.38 21.77
C ILE A 486 0.66 13.51 21.11
N PRO A 487 0.88 12.92 19.92
CA PRO A 487 2.15 13.04 19.21
C PRO A 487 2.48 14.53 18.97
N LYS A 488 3.71 14.94 19.33
CA LYS A 488 4.19 16.33 19.16
C LYS A 488 5.23 16.46 18.07
#